data_AF-A0A454VZC7-F1
#
_entry.id   AF-A0A454VZC7-F1
#
_cell.length_a   1.000
_cell.length_b   1.000
_cell.length_c   1.000
_cell.angle_alpha   90.00
_cell.angle_beta   90.00
_cell.angle_gamma   90.00
#
_symmetry.space_group_name_H-M   'P 1'
#
loop_
_entity.id
_entity.type
_entity.pdbx_description
1 polymer ?
#
loop_
_entity_poly.entity_id
_entity_poly.type
_entity_poly.pdbx_seq_one_letter_code
_entity_poly.pdbx_strand_id
1 'polypeptide(L)'
;KTAAQLITEYGDLAGVRAAAQDPASRLTPAKRRGIVEAAAYLDVAPTVVRVATDVPLPEFDPALPAGPRDPAALDALVKRWGLTGAVGRLLPVLER
;
A
#
# COMPACT_ATOMS: atom_id res chain seq x y z
N LYS A 1 -3.25 5.92 -17.10
CA LYS A 1 -2.68 6.94 -18.02
C LYS A 1 -3.11 8.36 -17.65
N THR A 2 -4.42 8.68 -17.68
CA THR A 2 -4.91 10.05 -17.41
C THR A 2 -4.62 10.54 -15.99
N ALA A 3 -4.90 9.74 -14.96
CA ALA A 3 -4.62 10.13 -13.57
C ALA A 3 -3.12 10.40 -13.33
N ALA A 4 -2.24 9.54 -13.85
CA ALA A 4 -0.80 9.75 -13.78
C ALA A 4 -0.37 11.07 -14.43
N GLN A 5 -0.87 11.40 -15.63
CA GLN A 5 -0.57 12.68 -16.28
C GLN A 5 -1.03 13.88 -15.44
N LEU A 6 -2.22 13.79 -14.85
CA LEU A 6 -2.74 14.86 -13.99
C LEU A 6 -1.88 15.04 -12.74
N ILE A 7 -1.42 13.95 -12.11
CA ILE A 7 -0.50 14.00 -10.97
C ILE A 7 0.86 14.56 -11.42
N THR A 8 1.38 14.15 -12.57
CA THR A 8 2.65 14.71 -13.10
C THR A 8 2.56 16.21 -13.36
N GLU A 9 1.41 16.69 -13.85
CA GLU A 9 1.22 18.10 -14.21
C GLU A 9 0.87 18.98 -12.99
N TYR A 10 0.08 18.46 -12.04
CA TYR A 10 -0.48 19.24 -10.92
C TYR A 10 0.00 18.76 -9.54
N GLY A 11 0.96 17.83 -9.48
CA GLY A 11 1.61 17.34 -8.26
C GLY A 11 0.88 16.20 -7.59
N ASP A 12 -0.33 16.45 -7.08
CA ASP A 12 -1.11 15.47 -6.32
C ASP A 12 -2.63 15.66 -6.49
N LEU A 13 -3.43 14.89 -5.75
CA LEU A 13 -4.89 15.01 -5.82
C LEU A 13 -5.38 16.41 -5.40
N ALA A 14 -4.75 17.05 -4.42
CA ALA A 14 -5.14 18.38 -3.98
C ALA A 14 -4.86 19.43 -5.07
N GLY A 15 -3.68 19.35 -5.71
CA GLY A 15 -3.32 20.19 -6.85
C GLY A 15 -4.23 19.98 -8.05
N VAL A 16 -4.61 18.72 -8.36
CA VAL A 16 -5.59 18.43 -9.41
C VAL A 16 -6.97 19.04 -9.10
N ARG A 17 -7.41 18.98 -7.84
CA ARG A 17 -8.69 19.58 -7.40
C ARG A 17 -8.64 21.11 -7.44
N ALA A 18 -7.53 21.72 -7.03
CA ALA A 18 -7.32 23.16 -7.13
C ALA A 18 -7.35 23.63 -8.60
N ALA A 19 -6.65 22.91 -9.48
CA ALA A 19 -6.68 23.17 -10.92
C ALA A 19 -8.10 23.09 -11.51
N ALA A 20 -8.95 22.19 -11.01
CA ALA A 20 -10.34 22.09 -11.46
C ALA A 20 -11.21 23.29 -11.05
N GLN A 21 -10.83 24.03 -10.01
CA GLN A 21 -11.52 25.26 -9.59
C GLN A 21 -10.95 26.51 -10.25
N ASP A 22 -9.70 26.48 -10.72
CA ASP A 22 -9.06 27.60 -11.41
C ASP A 22 -9.45 27.66 -12.91
N PRO A 23 -10.18 28.69 -13.37
CA PRO A 23 -10.52 28.86 -14.78
C PRO A 23 -9.31 29.02 -15.70
N ALA A 24 -8.16 29.47 -15.18
CA ALA A 24 -6.92 29.65 -15.93
C ALA A 24 -6.12 28.35 -16.11
N SER A 25 -6.50 27.26 -15.42
CA SER A 25 -5.80 25.99 -15.54
C SER A 25 -6.01 25.34 -16.92
N ARG A 26 -5.02 24.54 -17.34
CA ARG A 26 -5.00 23.86 -18.65
C ARG A 26 -5.89 22.62 -18.71
N LEU A 27 -6.73 22.38 -17.71
CA LEU A 27 -7.65 21.24 -17.70
C LEU A 27 -8.68 21.39 -18.82
N THR A 28 -8.85 20.31 -19.60
CA THR A 28 -9.92 20.25 -20.59
C THR A 28 -11.29 20.30 -19.90
N PRO A 29 -12.34 20.86 -20.55
CA PRO A 29 -13.66 20.99 -19.94
C PRO A 29 -14.24 19.67 -19.41
N ALA A 30 -14.01 18.56 -20.13
CA ALA A 30 -14.46 17.24 -19.70
C ALA A 30 -13.75 16.75 -18.42
N LYS A 31 -12.42 16.96 -18.31
CA LYS A 31 -11.65 16.59 -17.11
C LYS A 31 -12.07 17.44 -15.92
N ARG A 32 -12.22 18.75 -16.12
CA ARG A 32 -12.70 19.69 -15.09
C ARG A 32 -14.06 19.26 -14.55
N ARG A 33 -15.03 19.01 -15.44
CA ARG A 33 -16.37 18.55 -15.06
C ARG A 33 -16.34 17.27 -14.25
N GLY A 34 -15.61 16.25 -14.69
CA GLY A 34 -15.51 14.99 -13.96
C GLY A 34 -14.92 15.13 -12.55
N ILE A 35 -13.94 16.03 -12.35
CA ILE A 35 -13.36 16.29 -11.02
C ILE A 35 -14.36 17.05 -10.12
N VAL A 36 -15.08 18.03 -10.68
CA VAL A 36 -16.07 18.84 -9.94
C VAL A 36 -17.28 17.99 -9.54
N GLU A 37 -17.83 17.19 -10.46
CA GLU A 37 -18.97 16.31 -10.18
C GLU A 37 -18.63 15.22 -9.15
N ALA A 38 -17.37 14.76 -9.11
CA ALA A 38 -16.89 13.77 -8.14
C ALA A 38 -16.41 14.38 -6.82
N ALA A 39 -16.58 15.69 -6.58
CA ALA A 39 -15.98 16.38 -5.43
C ALA A 39 -16.29 15.70 -4.09
N ALA A 40 -17.56 15.37 -3.83
CA ALA A 40 -17.99 14.73 -2.59
C ALA A 40 -17.34 13.35 -2.38
N TYR A 41 -17.14 12.59 -3.47
CA TYR A 41 -16.40 11.33 -3.40
C TYR A 41 -14.91 11.58 -3.12
N LEU A 42 -14.30 12.55 -3.80
CA LEU A 42 -12.88 12.90 -3.62
C LEU A 42 -12.57 13.50 -2.24
N ASP A 43 -13.57 14.02 -1.52
CA ASP A 43 -13.43 14.46 -0.13
C ASP A 43 -13.24 13.27 0.83
N VAL A 44 -13.98 12.17 0.62
CA VAL A 44 -13.93 10.99 1.51
C VAL A 44 -12.94 9.92 1.06
N ALA A 45 -12.61 9.87 -0.24
CA ALA A 45 -11.75 8.84 -0.81
C ALA A 45 -10.36 8.73 -0.14
N PRO A 46 -9.68 9.84 0.25
CA PRO A 46 -8.38 9.73 0.93
C PRO A 46 -8.45 8.92 2.23
N THR A 47 -9.54 9.01 2.98
CA THR A 47 -9.72 8.27 4.24
C THR A 47 -9.86 6.77 4.02
N VAL A 48 -10.46 6.36 2.90
CA VAL A 48 -10.69 4.94 2.57
C VAL A 48 -9.48 4.32 1.88
N VAL A 49 -8.76 5.10 1.09
CA VAL A 49 -7.67 4.61 0.24
C VAL A 49 -6.31 4.68 0.92
N ARG A 50 -6.06 5.70 1.76
CA ARG A 50 -4.80 5.79 2.51
C ARG A 50 -4.84 4.78 3.65
N VAL A 51 -3.71 4.10 3.86
CA VAL A 51 -3.52 3.27 5.05
C VAL A 51 -3.54 4.15 6.30
N ALA A 52 -4.16 3.66 7.37
CA ALA A 52 -4.06 4.30 8.68
C ALA A 52 -2.61 4.20 9.20
N THR A 53 -2.02 5.32 9.58
CA THR A 53 -0.61 5.42 10.04
C THR A 53 -0.50 5.66 11.54
N ASP A 54 -1.62 5.80 12.22
CA ASP A 54 -1.77 6.16 13.63
C ASP A 54 -2.42 5.03 14.45
N VAL A 55 -2.41 3.82 13.90
CA VAL A 55 -2.90 2.64 14.61
C VAL A 55 -2.02 2.40 15.84
N PRO A 56 -2.60 2.29 17.06
CA PRO A 56 -1.84 2.07 18.28
C PRO A 56 -1.33 0.62 18.32
N LEU A 57 -0.20 0.38 17.68
CA LEU A 57 0.48 -0.92 17.68
C LEU A 57 1.40 -1.04 18.91
N PRO A 58 1.53 -2.25 19.49
CA PRO A 58 2.57 -2.50 20.49
C PRO A 58 3.97 -2.36 19.87
N GLU A 59 4.99 -2.23 20.73
CA GLU A 59 6.38 -2.27 20.28
C GLU A 59 6.66 -3.56 19.50
N PHE A 60 7.34 -3.43 18.36
CA PHE A 60 7.61 -4.53 17.44
C PHE A 60 9.08 -4.54 17.04
N ASP A 61 9.75 -5.67 17.27
CA ASP A 61 11.09 -5.92 16.75
C ASP A 61 10.99 -6.58 15.37
N PRO A 62 11.41 -5.90 14.28
CA PRO A 62 11.37 -6.44 12.94
C PRO A 62 12.54 -7.38 12.61
N ALA A 63 13.45 -7.67 13.56
CA ALA A 63 14.58 -8.54 13.33
C ALA A 63 14.13 -9.96 12.93
N LEU A 64 14.67 -10.44 11.80
CA LEU A 64 14.45 -11.82 11.37
C LEU A 64 15.33 -12.76 12.21
N PRO A 65 14.78 -13.92 12.66
CA PRO A 65 15.58 -14.91 13.36
C PRO A 65 16.51 -15.63 12.38
N ALA A 66 17.76 -15.89 12.80
CA ALA A 66 18.74 -16.64 12.00
C ALA A 66 18.41 -18.14 11.86
N GLY A 67 17.36 -18.62 12.54
CA GLY A 67 16.93 -20.01 12.48
C GLY A 67 15.70 -20.28 13.37
N PRO A 68 15.20 -21.53 13.35
CA PRO A 68 14.08 -21.93 14.17
C PRO A 68 14.38 -21.78 15.66
N ARG A 69 13.48 -21.16 16.41
CA ARG A 69 13.57 -21.13 17.89
C ARG A 69 13.51 -22.54 18.49
N ASP A 70 12.72 -23.43 17.88
CA ASP A 70 12.60 -24.84 18.25
C ASP A 70 12.57 -25.70 16.98
N PRO A 71 13.72 -26.30 16.59
CA PRO A 71 13.81 -27.14 15.40
C PRO A 71 12.92 -28.39 15.45
N ALA A 72 12.78 -29.02 16.63
CA ALA A 72 12.02 -30.25 16.78
C ALA A 72 10.50 -30.00 16.64
N ALA A 73 10.01 -28.92 17.25
CA ALA A 73 8.62 -28.51 17.10
C ALA A 73 8.30 -28.11 15.65
N LEU A 74 9.23 -27.41 14.98
CA LEU A 74 9.08 -27.06 13.57
C LEU A 74 8.99 -28.32 12.69
N ASP A 75 9.88 -29.30 12.89
CA ASP A 75 9.85 -30.56 12.14
C ASP A 75 8.54 -31.34 12.31
N ALA A 76 7.98 -31.36 13.52
CA ALA A 76 6.69 -31.99 13.79
C ALA A 76 5.55 -31.30 13.02
N LEU A 77 5.53 -29.96 12.97
CA LEU A 77 4.56 -29.19 12.20
C LEU A 77 4.74 -29.38 10.70
N VAL A 78 5.99 -29.42 10.22
CA VAL A 78 6.32 -29.65 8.81
C VAL A 78 5.76 -30.99 8.33
N LYS A 79 5.98 -32.06 9.10
CA LYS A 79 5.47 -33.39 8.78
C LYS A 79 3.93 -33.42 8.83
N ARG A 80 3.34 -32.84 9.88
CA ARG A 80 1.88 -32.82 10.08
C ARG A 80 1.14 -32.14 8.93
N TRP A 81 1.68 -31.04 8.40
CA TRP A 81 1.00 -30.20 7.40
C TRP A 81 1.60 -30.34 5.99
N GLY A 82 2.57 -31.22 5.78
CA GLY A 82 3.18 -31.45 4.46
C GLY A 82 3.99 -30.25 3.94
N LEU A 83 4.67 -29.51 4.82
CA LEU A 83 5.34 -28.23 4.49
C LEU A 83 6.81 -28.38 4.07
N THR A 84 7.28 -29.61 3.82
CA THR A 84 8.70 -29.93 3.60
C THR A 84 9.34 -29.04 2.53
N GLY A 85 8.65 -28.83 1.41
CA GLY A 85 9.18 -28.00 0.32
C GLY A 85 9.26 -26.50 0.65
N ALA A 86 8.33 -25.97 1.45
CA ALA A 86 8.33 -24.55 1.82
C ALA A 86 9.41 -24.27 2.88
N VAL A 87 9.49 -25.09 3.93
CA VAL A 87 10.48 -24.92 5.01
C VAL A 87 11.89 -25.24 4.52
N GLY A 88 12.05 -26.25 3.66
CA GLY A 88 13.36 -26.56 3.05
C GLY A 88 13.95 -25.43 2.21
N ARG A 89 13.12 -24.54 1.64
CA ARG A 89 13.60 -23.32 0.96
C ARG A 89 13.84 -22.15 1.91
N LEU A 90 13.12 -22.11 3.03
CA LEU A 90 13.21 -21.02 4.01
C LEU A 90 14.47 -21.11 4.87
N LEU A 91 14.78 -22.29 5.44
CA LEU A 91 15.87 -22.40 6.42
C LEU A 91 17.24 -21.93 5.88
N PRO A 92 17.65 -22.32 4.65
CA PRO A 92 18.96 -21.89 4.12
C PRO A 92 19.07 -20.38 3.87
N VAL A 93 17.94 -19.65 3.76
CA VAL A 93 17.97 -18.19 3.59
C VAL A 93 17.97 -17.44 4.91
N LEU A 94 17.62 -18.08 6.03
CA LEU A 94 17.69 -17.50 7.37
C LEU A 94 19.09 -17.60 7.98
N GLU A 95 19.86 -18.62 7.61
CA GLU A 95 21.21 -18.87 8.13
C GLU A 95 22.31 -17.96 7.52
N ARG A 96 21.94 -16.99 6.67
CA ARG A 96 22.86 -16.06 6.00
C ARG A 96 22.89 -14.70 6.69
#